data_AF-A0A7S3HYK9-F1
#
_entry.id   AF-A0A7S3HYK9-F1
#
_cell.length_a   1.000
_cell.length_b   1.000
_cell.length_c   1.000
_cell.angle_alpha   90.00
_cell.angle_beta   90.00
_cell.angle_gamma   90.00
#
_symmetry.space_group_name_H-M   'P 1'
#
loop_
_entity.id
_entity.type
_entity.pdbx_description
1 polymer ?
#
loop_
_entity_poly.entity_id
_entity_poly.type
_entity_poly.pdbx_seq_one_letter_code
_entity_poly.pdbx_strand_id
1 'polypeptide(L)'
;PAPQRLHILPPQTSFFKIRYQKKGMIPTGVSEDIYIQFTPAVDEYKYYYDSVRIHCEGDKILIPIHAFPVINSAQDELFPKFIDMGRQCLIGKSYTKQLQVESNCPV
;
A
#
# COMPACT_ATOMS: atom_id res chain seq x y z
N PRO A 1 -20.96 9.03 27.01
CA PRO A 1 -19.65 8.33 27.02
C PRO A 1 -18.55 9.31 27.45
N ALA A 2 -17.66 8.88 28.34
CA ALA A 2 -16.53 9.72 28.76
C ALA A 2 -15.55 9.92 27.58
N PRO A 3 -14.85 11.06 27.51
CA PRO A 3 -13.82 11.25 26.50
C PRO A 3 -12.71 10.20 26.65
N GLN A 4 -12.17 9.71 25.54
CA GLN A 4 -11.16 8.64 25.54
C GLN A 4 -9.82 9.12 24.98
N ARG A 5 -8.72 8.60 25.54
CA ARG A 5 -7.38 8.82 25.02
C ARG A 5 -7.04 7.77 23.97
N LEU A 6 -6.62 8.20 22.78
CA LEU A 6 -6.10 7.30 21.76
C LEU A 6 -4.58 7.21 21.81
N HIS A 7 -4.06 5.99 21.78
CA HIS A 7 -2.64 5.73 21.57
C HIS A 7 -2.44 4.96 20.26
N ILE A 8 -1.93 5.66 19.25
CA ILE A 8 -1.71 5.11 17.91
C ILE A 8 -0.28 4.58 17.82
N LEU A 9 -0.13 3.29 17.56
CA LEU A 9 1.13 2.66 17.25
C LEU A 9 1.31 2.64 15.72
N PRO A 10 2.48 3.07 15.22
CA PRO A 10 2.74 3.09 13.79
C PRO A 10 2.82 1.67 13.21
N PRO A 11 2.69 1.56 11.87
CA PRO A 11 3.04 0.34 11.14
C PRO A 11 4.46 -0.15 11.47
N GLN A 12 4.71 -1.45 11.32
CA GLN A 12 6.00 -2.05 11.67
C GLN A 12 7.04 -1.93 10.55
N THR A 13 6.59 -1.80 9.30
CA THR A 13 7.43 -1.71 8.12
C THR A 13 7.71 -0.25 7.74
N SER A 14 8.82 -0.02 7.03
CA SER A 14 9.22 1.33 6.58
C SER A 14 8.41 1.85 5.39
N PHE A 15 7.62 0.98 4.75
CA PHE A 15 6.82 1.31 3.56
C PHE A 15 5.58 2.13 3.87
N PHE A 16 5.10 2.07 5.11
CA PHE A 16 3.93 2.81 5.57
C PHE A 16 4.34 3.79 6.66
N LYS A 17 4.18 5.08 6.39
CA LYS A 17 4.39 6.15 7.37
C LYS A 17 3.05 6.75 7.75
N ILE A 18 2.88 7.04 9.04
CA ILE A 18 1.67 7.69 9.52
C ILE A 18 1.94 9.12 9.95
N ARG A 19 0.96 9.99 9.71
CA ARG A 19 0.92 11.36 10.20
C ARG A 19 -0.46 11.64 10.77
N TYR A 20 -0.50 12.12 12.00
CA TYR A 20 -1.75 12.49 12.67
C TYR A 20 -1.49 13.66 13.61
N GLN A 21 -2.54 14.42 13.91
CA GLN A 21 -2.49 15.50 14.90
C GLN A 21 -3.10 15.00 16.19
N LYS A 22 -2.26 14.73 17.18
CA LYS A 22 -2.70 14.20 18.48
C LYS A 22 -3.59 15.21 19.19
N LYS A 23 -4.91 14.96 19.23
CA LYS A 23 -5.90 15.86 19.86
C LYS A 23 -6.04 15.66 21.37
N GLY A 24 -5.29 14.72 21.95
CA GLY A 24 -5.31 14.44 23.39
C GLY A 24 -6.46 13.50 23.77
N MET A 25 -7.50 14.04 24.43
CA MET A 25 -8.72 13.31 24.78
C MET A 25 -9.78 13.58 23.72
N ILE A 26 -10.36 12.53 23.13
CA ILE A 26 -11.39 12.66 22.10
C ILE A 26 -12.78 12.56 22.75
N PRO A 27 -13.59 13.63 22.70
CA PRO A 27 -14.98 13.60 23.16
C PRO A 27 -15.87 12.72 22.28
N THR A 28 -17.02 12.32 22.82
CA THR A 28 -18.04 11.62 22.02
C THR A 28 -18.49 12.49 20.85
N GLY A 29 -18.55 11.93 19.65
CA GLY A 29 -18.97 12.65 18.44
C GLY A 29 -17.86 13.41 17.73
N VAL A 30 -16.61 13.32 18.19
CA VAL A 30 -15.42 13.89 17.55
C VAL A 30 -14.52 12.78 17.02
N SER A 31 -13.83 13.02 15.91
CA SER A 31 -12.85 12.09 15.33
C SER A 31 -11.44 12.68 15.26
N GLU A 32 -10.45 11.79 15.14
CA GLU A 32 -9.07 12.11 14.82
C GLU A 32 -8.70 11.42 13.51
N ASP A 33 -8.13 12.19 12.58
CA ASP A 33 -7.78 11.70 11.26
C ASP A 33 -6.33 11.23 11.25
N ILE A 34 -6.11 10.02 10.74
CA ILE A 34 -4.79 9.41 10.60
C ILE A 34 -4.48 9.31 9.11
N TYR A 35 -3.46 10.02 8.67
CA TYR A 35 -2.97 9.94 7.30
C TYR A 35 -1.94 8.83 7.20
N ILE A 36 -2.10 7.94 6.22
CA ILE A 36 -1.17 6.87 5.91
C ILE A 36 -0.53 7.19 4.55
N GLN A 37 0.79 7.34 4.53
CA GLN A 37 1.58 7.46 3.32
C GLN A 37 2.22 6.10 3.01
N PHE A 38 1.99 5.62 1.79
CA PHE A 38 2.64 4.42 1.26
C PHE A 38 3.77 4.82 0.31
N THR A 39 4.93 4.21 0.49
CA THR A 39 6.11 4.33 -0.38
C THR A 39 6.70 2.93 -0.53
N PRO A 40 6.52 2.25 -1.70
CA PRO A 40 7.10 0.94 -1.96
C PRO A 40 8.63 1.00 -2.01
N ALA A 41 9.28 -0.17 -2.02
CA ALA A 41 10.72 -0.21 -2.31
C ALA A 41 10.97 0.03 -3.81
N VAL A 42 12.15 0.56 -4.13
CA VAL A 42 12.60 0.72 -5.51
C VAL A 42 12.69 -0.64 -6.21
N ASP A 43 12.14 -0.72 -7.41
CA ASP A 43 12.11 -1.90 -8.28
C ASP A 43 11.42 -3.15 -7.71
N GLU A 44 10.58 -3.01 -6.67
CA GLU A 44 9.80 -4.11 -6.12
C GLU A 44 8.30 -3.99 -6.43
N TYR A 45 7.78 -4.89 -7.26
CA TYR A 45 6.35 -4.98 -7.59
C TYR A 45 5.69 -6.13 -6.82
N LYS A 46 5.57 -5.96 -5.50
CA LYS A 46 4.97 -6.97 -4.62
C LYS A 46 3.83 -6.41 -3.79
N TYR A 47 3.10 -7.31 -3.16
CA TYR A 47 2.06 -6.99 -2.20
C TYR A 47 2.66 -6.56 -0.87
N TYR A 48 2.25 -5.38 -0.39
CA TYR A 48 2.64 -4.81 0.89
C TYR A 48 1.47 -4.89 1.86
N TYR A 49 1.76 -5.34 3.08
CA TYR A 49 0.80 -5.49 4.15
C TYR A 49 1.38 -5.01 5.47
N ASP A 50 0.59 -4.27 6.23
CA ASP A 50 0.92 -3.86 7.59
C ASP A 50 -0.37 -3.61 8.40
N SER A 51 -0.24 -3.10 9.62
CA SER A 51 -1.39 -2.73 10.45
C SER A 51 -1.09 -1.50 11.31
N VAL A 52 -2.08 -0.62 11.45
CA VAL A 52 -2.07 0.42 12.49
C VAL A 52 -2.82 -0.11 13.70
N ARG A 53 -2.20 0.01 14.88
CA ARG A 53 -2.83 -0.42 16.15
C ARG A 53 -3.23 0.81 16.95
N ILE A 54 -4.48 0.86 17.36
CA ILE A 54 -5.01 1.92 18.21
C ILE A 54 -5.39 1.29 19.55
N HIS A 55 -4.79 1.79 20.62
CA HIS A 55 -5.19 1.44 21.97
C HIS A 55 -6.07 2.54 22.55
N CYS A 56 -7.21 2.12 23.09
CA CYS A 56 -8.16 2.95 23.83
C CYS A 56 -8.23 2.42 25.28
N GLU A 57 -8.87 3.19 26.15
CA GLU A 57 -9.16 2.73 27.52
C GLU A 57 -10.23 1.64 27.48
N GLY A 58 -9.80 0.38 27.46
CA GLY A 58 -10.65 -0.82 27.47
C GLY A 58 -10.59 -1.65 26.19
N ASP A 59 -10.25 -1.03 25.05
CA ASP A 59 -10.28 -1.68 23.74
C ASP A 59 -8.95 -1.57 22.98
N LYS A 60 -8.73 -2.55 22.10
CA LYS A 60 -7.62 -2.57 21.15
C LYS A 60 -8.17 -2.75 19.76
N ILE A 61 -7.94 -1.76 18.91
CA ILE A 61 -8.38 -1.76 17.52
C ILE A 61 -7.16 -2.03 16.65
N LEU A 62 -7.31 -2.99 15.74
CA LEU A 62 -6.31 -3.32 14.72
C LEU A 62 -6.88 -2.96 13.35
N ILE A 63 -6.21 -2.06 12.63
CA ILE A 63 -6.59 -1.63 11.30
C ILE A 63 -5.58 -2.23 10.30
N PRO A 64 -5.93 -3.30 9.57
CA PRO A 64 -5.06 -3.84 8.53
C PRO A 64 -4.96 -2.87 7.35
N ILE A 65 -3.78 -2.77 6.76
CA ILE A 65 -3.46 -1.90 5.63
C ILE A 65 -2.81 -2.75 4.55
N HIS A 66 -3.32 -2.59 3.33
CA HIS A 66 -2.85 -3.33 2.15
C HIS A 66 -2.52 -2.32 1.05
N ALA A 67 -1.40 -2.52 0.37
CA ALA A 67 -1.05 -1.71 -0.80
C ALA A 67 -0.29 -2.55 -1.84
N PHE A 68 -0.43 -2.16 -3.10
CA PHE A 68 0.32 -2.73 -4.20
C PHE A 68 0.70 -1.58 -5.14
N PRO A 69 1.97 -1.46 -5.57
CA PRO A 69 2.36 -0.48 -6.57
C PRO A 69 1.69 -0.84 -7.89
N VAL A 70 0.65 -0.08 -8.27
CA VAL A 70 -0.09 -0.33 -9.50
C VAL A 70 0.65 0.29 -10.68
N ILE A 71 0.58 -0.38 -11.82
CA ILE A 71 1.04 0.13 -13.11
C ILE A 71 0.41 1.50 -13.36
N ASN A 72 1.14 2.40 -14.01
CA ASN A 72 0.63 3.71 -14.37
C ASN A 72 -0.66 3.59 -15.20
N SER A 73 -1.81 3.93 -14.60
CA SER A 73 -3.11 3.80 -15.25
C SER A 73 -3.31 4.76 -16.44
N ALA A 74 -2.56 5.86 -16.49
CA ALA A 74 -2.54 6.72 -17.68
C ALA A 74 -1.80 6.07 -18.87
N GLN A 75 -1.07 4.98 -18.60
CA GLN A 75 -0.40 4.13 -19.58
C GLN A 75 -1.02 2.73 -19.62
N ASP A 76 -2.28 2.55 -19.19
CA ASP A 76 -2.95 1.23 -19.25
C ASP A 76 -2.99 0.65 -20.69
N GLU A 77 -2.93 1.51 -21.70
CA GLU A 77 -2.79 1.09 -23.11
C GLU A 77 -1.41 0.49 -23.45
N LEU A 78 -0.36 0.83 -22.69
CA LEU A 78 0.98 0.25 -22.83
C LEU A 78 1.06 -1.15 -22.23
N PHE A 79 0.15 -1.52 -21.32
CA PHE A 79 0.09 -2.89 -20.83
C PHE A 79 -0.46 -3.80 -21.94
N PRO A 80 0.30 -4.80 -22.40
CA PRO A 80 -0.08 -5.55 -23.59
C PRO A 80 -1.28 -6.44 -23.28
N LYS A 81 -2.40 -6.15 -23.95
CA LYS A 81 -3.60 -7.01 -23.94
C LYS A 81 -3.37 -8.33 -24.67
N PHE A 82 -2.34 -8.39 -25.50
CA PHE A 82 -1.95 -9.55 -26.28
C PHE A 82 -0.43 -9.63 -26.34
N ILE A 83 0.13 -10.80 -26.01
CA ILE A 83 1.57 -11.06 -26.10
C ILE A 83 1.80 -12.05 -27.22
N ASP A 84 2.26 -11.55 -28.38
CA ASP A 84 2.76 -12.40 -29.45
C ASP A 84 4.19 -12.85 -29.15
N MET A 85 4.39 -14.16 -29.05
CA MET A 85 5.71 -14.80 -28.89
C MET A 85 6.38 -15.10 -30.24
N GLY A 86 5.67 -14.87 -31.34
CA GLY A 86 6.15 -14.97 -32.71
C GLY A 86 6.66 -16.36 -33.09
N ARG A 87 7.40 -16.40 -34.20
CA ARG A 87 8.03 -17.63 -34.74
C ARG A 87 9.30 -18.05 -34.01
N GLN A 88 9.75 -17.26 -33.02
CA GLN A 88 11.01 -17.50 -32.31
C GLN A 88 10.87 -18.53 -31.17
N CYS A 89 9.65 -18.82 -30.73
CA CYS A 89 9.38 -19.89 -29.77
C CYS A 89 9.31 -21.26 -30.47
N LEU A 90 10.48 -21.86 -30.69
CA LEU A 90 10.59 -23.19 -31.32
C LEU A 90 10.34 -24.32 -30.32
N ILE A 91 9.84 -25.45 -30.84
CA ILE A 91 9.62 -26.66 -30.04
C ILE A 91 10.93 -27.11 -29.39
N GLY A 92 10.90 -27.31 -28.07
CA GLY A 92 12.07 -27.71 -27.28
C GLY A 92 13.06 -26.60 -26.95
N LYS A 93 12.73 -25.33 -27.21
CA LYS A 93 13.53 -24.16 -26.82
C LYS A 93 12.75 -23.27 -25.83
N SER A 94 13.48 -22.50 -25.03
CA SER A 94 12.92 -21.47 -24.17
C SER A 94 13.11 -20.10 -24.82
N TYR A 95 12.08 -19.27 -24.82
CA TYR A 95 12.09 -17.90 -25.34
C TYR A 95 11.45 -16.96 -24.32
N THR A 96 12.17 -15.89 -23.97
CA THR A 96 11.72 -14.90 -22.98
C THR A 96 11.54 -13.55 -23.65
N LYS A 97 10.35 -12.96 -23.52
CA LYS A 97 10.05 -11.59 -23.94
C LYS A 97 9.84 -10.73 -22.71
N GLN A 98 10.63 -9.67 -22.59
CA GLN A 98 10.54 -8.70 -21.50
C GLN A 98 9.78 -7.46 -21.96
N LEU A 99 8.95 -6.92 -21.08
CA LEU A 99 8.16 -5.72 -21.29
C LEU A 99 8.48 -4.77 -20.15
N GLN A 100 8.76 -3.51 -20.48
CA GLN A 100 8.96 -2.47 -19.48
C GLN A 100 7.60 -2.01 -18.99
N VAL A 101 7.44 -1.96 -17.66
CA VAL A 101 6.21 -1.54 -17.01
C VAL A 101 6.56 -0.44 -16.03
N GLU A 102 5.94 0.73 -16.18
CA GLU A 102 6.16 1.89 -15.33
C GLU A 102 5.02 2.03 -14.32
N SER A 103 5.33 2.48 -13.12
CA SER A 103 4.35 2.84 -12.09
C SER A 103 4.48 4.31 -11.74
N ASN A 104 3.35 4.99 -11.56
CA ASN A 104 3.34 6.36 -11.02
C ASN A 104 3.38 6.38 -9.48
N CYS A 105 3.43 5.22 -8.83
CA CYS A 105 3.53 5.15 -7.39
C CYS A 105 4.86 5.80 -6.97
N PRO A 106 4.85 6.84 -6.12
CA PRO A 106 6.07 7.51 -5.70
C PRO A 106 6.97 6.53 -4.94
N VAL A 107 8.19 6.37 -5.45
CA VAL A 107 9.25 5.48 -4.92
C VAL A 107 10.21 6.25 -4.03
#